data_AF-A0A212JU05-F1
#
_entry.id   AF-A0A212JU05-F1
#
_cell.length_a   1.000
_cell.length_b   1.000
_cell.length_c   1.000
_cell.angle_alpha   90.00
_cell.angle_beta   90.00
_cell.angle_gamma   90.00
#
_symmetry.space_group_name_H-M   'P 1'
#
loop_
_entity.id
_entity.type
_entity.pdbx_description
1 polymer ?
#
loop_
_entity_poly.entity_id
_entity_poly.type
_entity_poly.pdbx_seq_one_letter_code
_entity_poly.pdbx_strand_id
1 'polypeptide(L)'
;MKLRKILGLALCASIFSFGAMSCSDDDNKDNGNDVSVISGTWKHTKTDAEVEVTKPEIKEKVVAAIKEMNDAANNVYAFKLDSTFKAKIAVNKEMVEIEGKYTLKDNILTLKHEQSLQALSYKNTDIIASEDVKEKVAEKLEIDKADIKKAIRVDTFSKITK
;
A
#
# COMPACT_ATOMS: atom_id res chain seq x y z
N MET A 1 -8.81 56.29 -18.51
CA MET A 1 -9.23 56.70 -17.15
C MET A 1 -10.17 55.61 -16.61
N LYS A 2 -9.72 54.79 -15.65
CA LYS A 2 -10.22 54.73 -14.26
C LYS A 2 -11.71 54.30 -14.20
N LEU A 3 -12.13 53.17 -13.62
CA LEU A 3 -11.76 52.59 -12.33
C LEU A 3 -12.10 51.09 -12.25
N ARG A 4 -11.26 50.39 -11.48
CA ARG A 4 -11.46 49.07 -10.89
C ARG A 4 -12.58 49.10 -9.83
N LYS A 5 -13.33 48.02 -9.71
CA LYS A 5 -14.02 47.54 -8.49
C LYS A 5 -13.85 46.02 -8.51
N ILE A 6 -12.87 45.40 -7.85
CA ILE A 6 -12.70 45.13 -6.42
C ILE A 6 -13.99 44.64 -5.74
N LEU A 7 -13.81 43.47 -5.09
CA LEU A 7 -14.54 42.89 -3.96
C LEU A 7 -15.71 41.94 -4.26
N GLY A 8 -15.43 40.66 -4.02
CA GLY A 8 -16.42 39.59 -3.90
C GLY A 8 -15.77 38.28 -3.45
N LEU A 9 -14.85 38.35 -2.48
CA LEU A 9 -14.31 37.17 -1.79
C LEU A 9 -15.44 36.58 -0.94
N ALA A 10 -16.12 35.54 -1.44
CA ALA A 10 -17.04 34.75 -0.63
C ALA A 10 -16.24 33.61 0.02
N LEU A 11 -15.71 33.92 1.19
CA LEU A 11 -15.05 33.00 2.12
C LEU A 11 -16.13 32.15 2.80
N CYS A 12 -16.50 31.00 2.22
CA CYS A 12 -17.35 30.03 2.91
C CYS A 12 -16.49 29.15 3.83
N ALA A 13 -16.09 29.73 4.96
CA ALA A 13 -15.56 28.97 6.09
C ALA A 13 -16.72 28.28 6.82
N SER A 14 -17.06 27.05 6.44
CA SER A 14 -17.91 26.18 7.24
C SER A 14 -17.09 25.57 8.36
N ILE A 15 -17.05 26.26 9.50
CA ILE A 15 -16.54 25.74 10.77
C ILE A 15 -17.62 24.80 11.32
N PHE A 16 -17.40 23.49 11.22
CA PHE A 16 -18.18 22.52 11.99
C PHE A 16 -17.64 22.47 13.41
N SER A 17 -18.34 23.19 14.30
CA SER A 17 -18.16 23.14 15.75
C SER A 17 -18.71 21.81 16.27
N PHE A 18 -17.86 20.79 16.44
CA PHE A 18 -18.19 19.66 17.30
C PHE A 18 -17.79 20.03 18.74
N GLY A 19 -18.83 20.22 19.56
CA GLY A 19 -18.68 20.41 20.99
C GLY A 19 -17.97 19.22 21.63
N ALA A 20 -17.05 19.51 22.53
CA ALA A 20 -16.49 18.52 23.42
C ALA A 20 -17.59 18.05 24.39
N MET A 21 -18.05 16.82 24.20
CA MET A 21 -18.72 16.06 25.26
C MET A 21 -17.72 15.03 25.77
N SER A 22 -17.16 15.33 26.93
CA SER A 22 -16.23 14.48 27.67
C SER A 22 -16.98 13.30 28.28
N CYS A 23 -16.47 12.09 28.00
CA CYS A 23 -16.50 10.82 28.74
C CYS A 23 -17.77 10.42 29.50
N SER A 24 -18.34 9.26 29.12
CA SER A 24 -18.44 8.15 30.08
C SER A 24 -18.50 6.79 29.38
N ASP A 25 -17.69 5.88 29.93
CA ASP A 25 -17.84 4.42 29.96
C ASP A 25 -17.78 3.62 28.65
N ASP A 26 -16.62 2.95 28.53
CA ASP A 26 -16.52 1.49 28.71
C ASP A 26 -17.37 0.65 27.74
N ASP A 27 -16.82 0.46 26.54
CA ASP A 27 -16.92 -0.81 25.81
C ASP A 27 -16.05 -0.73 24.54
N ASN A 28 -14.77 -0.39 24.68
CA ASN A 28 -13.86 -0.61 23.56
C ASN A 28 -13.39 -2.07 23.63
N LYS A 29 -14.29 -2.97 23.20
CA LYS A 29 -13.88 -4.30 22.75
C LYS A 29 -12.80 -4.07 21.72
N ASP A 30 -11.58 -4.37 22.12
CA ASP A 30 -10.39 -4.27 21.31
C ASP A 30 -10.53 -5.29 20.16
N ASN A 31 -11.26 -4.88 19.12
CA ASN A 31 -11.33 -5.59 17.85
C ASN A 31 -10.09 -5.26 17.00
N GLY A 32 -9.05 -4.65 17.60
CA GLY A 32 -7.74 -4.52 17.01
C GLY A 32 -7.06 -5.88 17.05
N ASN A 33 -6.75 -6.44 15.88
CA ASN A 33 -5.94 -7.64 15.82
C ASN A 33 -4.63 -7.41 16.62
N ASP A 34 -4.26 -8.38 17.46
CA ASP A 34 -3.06 -8.33 18.28
C ASP A 34 -1.82 -8.04 17.42
N VAL A 35 -1.19 -6.88 17.62
CA VAL A 35 0.02 -6.46 16.89
C VAL A 35 1.18 -7.46 17.05
N SER A 36 1.13 -8.34 18.06
CA SER A 36 2.09 -9.43 18.25
C SER A 36 2.21 -10.32 17.02
N VAL A 37 1.13 -10.53 16.25
CA VAL A 37 1.15 -11.41 15.07
C VAL A 37 2.04 -10.84 13.96
N ILE A 38 2.04 -9.51 13.81
CA ILE A 38 2.85 -8.77 12.82
C ILE A 38 4.27 -8.52 13.32
N SER A 39 4.48 -8.37 14.62
CA SER A 39 5.80 -8.08 15.18
C SER A 39 6.89 -9.06 14.71
N GLY A 40 8.05 -8.56 14.30
CA GLY A 40 9.15 -9.37 13.76
C GLY A 40 9.67 -8.87 12.42
N THR A 41 10.55 -9.66 11.79
CA THR A 41 11.16 -9.34 10.49
C THR A 41 10.51 -10.14 9.38
N TRP A 42 10.20 -9.50 8.28
CA TRP A 42 9.51 -10.06 7.12
C TRP A 42 10.33 -9.80 5.87
N LYS A 43 10.51 -10.84 5.05
CA LYS A 43 11.24 -10.77 3.79
C LYS A 43 10.35 -11.20 2.65
N HIS A 44 10.60 -10.62 1.48
CA HIS A 44 9.99 -11.08 0.24
C HIS A 44 10.31 -12.56 0.02
N THR A 45 9.30 -13.34 -0.33
CA THR A 45 9.43 -14.78 -0.60
C THR A 45 8.93 -15.16 -1.99
N LYS A 46 7.96 -14.44 -2.54
CA LYS A 46 7.34 -14.79 -3.82
C LYS A 46 6.70 -13.58 -4.49
N THR A 47 6.76 -13.57 -5.82
CA THR A 47 5.93 -12.72 -6.67
C THR A 47 4.99 -13.57 -7.52
N ASP A 48 3.69 -13.31 -7.42
CA ASP A 48 2.64 -13.84 -8.27
C ASP A 48 2.06 -12.75 -9.18
N ALA A 49 1.29 -13.18 -10.18
CA ALA A 49 0.64 -12.29 -11.13
C ALA A 49 -0.83 -12.69 -11.31
N GLU A 50 -1.75 -11.76 -11.08
CA GLU A 50 -3.16 -11.91 -11.41
C GLU A 50 -3.45 -11.17 -12.72
N VAL A 51 -3.71 -11.94 -13.79
CA VAL A 51 -3.79 -11.40 -15.16
C VAL A 51 -5.09 -11.79 -15.84
N GLU A 52 -5.76 -10.78 -16.40
CA GLU A 52 -6.87 -10.91 -17.33
C GLU A 52 -6.58 -10.07 -18.58
N VAL A 53 -6.73 -10.66 -19.76
CA VAL A 53 -6.43 -10.04 -21.06
C VAL A 53 -7.59 -10.23 -22.03
N THR A 54 -7.67 -9.39 -23.06
CA THR A 54 -8.65 -9.52 -24.15
C THR A 54 -8.24 -10.62 -25.14
N LYS A 55 -6.93 -10.78 -25.34
CA LYS A 55 -6.28 -11.68 -26.30
C LYS A 55 -5.51 -12.77 -25.56
N PRO A 56 -5.92 -14.05 -25.61
CA PRO A 56 -5.26 -15.12 -24.85
C PRO A 56 -3.75 -15.25 -25.13
N GLU A 57 -3.32 -14.98 -26.36
CA GLU A 57 -1.94 -15.11 -26.83
C GLU A 57 -0.94 -14.16 -26.14
N ILE A 58 -1.40 -13.07 -25.51
CA ILE A 58 -0.52 -12.16 -24.76
C ILE A 58 -0.45 -12.50 -23.27
N LYS A 59 -1.28 -13.41 -22.76
CA LYS A 59 -1.41 -13.67 -21.31
C LYS A 59 -0.08 -14.08 -20.68
N GLU A 60 0.63 -15.03 -21.30
CA GLU A 60 1.90 -15.52 -20.77
C GLU A 60 2.99 -14.45 -20.79
N LYS A 61 3.02 -13.59 -21.82
CA LYS A 61 3.95 -12.45 -21.91
C LYS A 61 3.70 -11.45 -20.78
N VAL A 62 2.43 -11.13 -20.50
CA VAL A 62 2.04 -10.25 -19.39
C VAL A 62 2.46 -10.85 -18.05
N VAL A 63 2.20 -12.14 -17.82
CA VAL A 63 2.61 -12.84 -16.60
C VAL A 63 4.14 -12.81 -16.41
N ALA A 64 4.90 -13.10 -17.47
CA ALA A 64 6.36 -13.08 -17.43
C ALA A 64 6.89 -11.66 -17.13
N ALA A 65 6.34 -10.65 -17.81
CA ALA A 65 6.73 -9.26 -17.61
C ALA A 65 6.55 -8.80 -16.16
N ILE A 66 5.45 -9.20 -15.50
CA ILE A 66 5.17 -8.92 -14.08
C ILE A 66 6.19 -9.61 -13.17
N LYS A 67 6.47 -10.90 -13.40
CA LYS A 67 7.42 -11.66 -12.59
C LYS A 67 8.87 -11.16 -12.69
N GLU A 68 9.23 -10.52 -13.80
CA GLU A 68 10.52 -9.87 -13.98
C GLU A 68 10.64 -8.52 -13.25
N MET A 69 9.53 -7.96 -12.73
CA MET A 69 9.55 -6.71 -11.95
C MET A 69 10.12 -6.98 -10.56
N ASN A 70 11.46 -7.02 -10.46
CA ASN A 70 12.19 -7.46 -9.28
C ASN A 70 12.30 -6.41 -8.16
N ASP A 71 11.47 -5.37 -8.18
CA ASP A 71 11.59 -4.25 -7.23
C ASP A 71 11.38 -4.70 -5.78
N ALA A 72 10.60 -5.76 -5.56
CA ALA A 72 10.27 -6.23 -4.22
C ALA A 72 11.26 -7.24 -3.63
N ALA A 73 12.16 -7.86 -4.41
CA ALA A 73 12.94 -9.01 -3.94
C ALA A 73 13.88 -8.71 -2.78
N ASN A 74 14.33 -7.45 -2.67
CA ASN A 74 15.19 -7.01 -1.57
C ASN A 74 14.43 -6.26 -0.48
N ASN A 75 13.10 -6.21 -0.56
CA ASN A 75 12.28 -5.51 0.43
C ASN A 75 12.25 -6.29 1.73
N VAL A 76 12.54 -5.59 2.83
CA VAL A 76 12.54 -6.14 4.19
C VAL A 76 11.77 -5.20 5.10
N TYR A 77 10.83 -5.75 5.87
CA TYR A 77 10.10 -5.01 6.90
C TYR A 77 10.47 -5.53 8.28
N ALA A 78 10.59 -4.64 9.25
CA ALA A 78 10.77 -4.95 10.66
C ALA A 78 9.70 -4.21 11.47
N PHE A 79 8.78 -4.96 12.06
CA PHE A 79 7.68 -4.44 12.87
C PHE A 79 7.97 -4.68 14.35
N LYS A 80 7.78 -3.65 15.17
CA LYS A 80 7.96 -3.72 16.64
C LYS A 80 6.61 -3.75 17.35
N LEU A 81 6.60 -4.26 18.58
CA LEU A 81 5.41 -4.33 19.43
C LEU A 81 4.84 -2.95 19.80
N ASP A 82 5.66 -1.90 19.76
CA ASP A 82 5.25 -0.51 19.99
C ASP A 82 4.52 0.15 18.80
N SER A 83 4.07 -0.66 17.82
CA SER A 83 3.40 -0.21 16.59
C SER A 83 4.26 0.68 15.68
N THR A 84 5.59 0.58 15.78
CA THR A 84 6.52 1.21 14.83
C THR A 84 7.11 0.19 13.85
N PHE A 85 7.48 0.65 12.66
CA PHE A 85 8.16 -0.18 11.67
C PHE A 85 9.39 0.51 11.10
N LYS A 86 10.33 -0.31 10.62
CA LYS A 86 11.38 0.09 9.68
C LYS A 86 11.25 -0.77 8.43
N ALA A 87 11.50 -0.19 7.27
CA ALA A 87 11.51 -0.93 6.03
C ALA A 87 12.71 -0.51 5.18
N LYS A 88 13.35 -1.50 4.55
CA LYS A 88 14.31 -1.28 3.47
C LYS A 88 13.61 -1.68 2.18
N ILE A 89 13.32 -0.74 1.30
CA ILE A 89 12.51 -0.97 0.10
C ILE A 89 13.19 -0.41 -1.16
N ALA A 90 12.94 -1.01 -2.32
CA ALA A 90 13.39 -0.44 -3.58
C ALA A 90 12.43 0.66 -4.06
N VAL A 91 12.97 1.85 -4.33
CA VAL A 91 12.28 2.97 -4.97
C VAL A 91 13.14 3.40 -6.15
N ASN A 92 12.59 3.36 -7.37
CA ASN A 92 13.31 3.71 -8.60
C ASN A 92 14.68 3.01 -8.77
N LYS A 93 14.76 1.72 -8.41
CA LYS A 93 15.98 0.89 -8.43
C LYS A 93 17.03 1.22 -7.35
N GLU A 94 16.74 2.13 -6.43
CA GLU A 94 17.58 2.44 -5.27
C GLU A 94 16.97 1.87 -3.99
N MET A 95 17.79 1.35 -3.08
CA MET A 95 17.31 0.89 -1.78
C MET A 95 17.24 2.07 -0.82
N VAL A 96 16.05 2.35 -0.32
CA VAL A 96 15.81 3.39 0.69
C VAL A 96 15.37 2.76 2.00
N GLU A 97 15.76 3.39 3.10
CA GLU A 97 15.26 3.05 4.43
C GLU A 97 14.19 4.04 4.84
N ILE A 98 13.04 3.53 5.27
CA ILE A 98 11.94 4.33 5.79
C ILE A 98 11.53 3.80 7.17
N GLU A 99 10.98 4.69 7.98
CA GLU A 99 10.42 4.35 9.28
C GLU A 99 9.07 5.03 9.51
N GLY A 100 8.23 4.42 10.33
CA GLY A 100 6.88 4.92 10.53
C GLY A 100 6.10 4.15 11.58
N LYS A 101 4.78 4.34 11.55
CA LYS A 101 3.83 3.61 12.41
C LYS A 101 3.01 2.65 11.58
N TYR A 102 2.53 1.58 12.22
CA TYR A 102 1.61 0.66 11.58
C TYR A 102 0.42 0.34 12.48
N THR A 103 -0.67 -0.09 11.85
CA THR A 103 -1.84 -0.65 12.52
C THR A 103 -2.32 -1.89 11.77
N LEU A 104 -2.94 -2.84 12.48
CA LEU A 104 -3.60 -3.99 11.87
C LEU A 104 -5.07 -4.00 12.29
N LYS A 105 -5.97 -3.94 11.31
CA LYS A 105 -7.41 -4.05 11.53
C LYS A 105 -8.05 -4.83 10.40
N ASP A 106 -8.92 -5.78 10.71
CA ASP A 106 -9.65 -6.58 9.71
C ASP A 106 -8.73 -7.20 8.64
N ASN A 107 -7.56 -7.70 9.07
CA ASN A 107 -6.52 -8.26 8.19
C ASN A 107 -5.90 -7.25 7.19
N ILE A 108 -6.08 -5.95 7.42
CA ILE A 108 -5.46 -4.87 6.67
C ILE A 108 -4.36 -4.25 7.54
N LEU A 109 -3.12 -4.44 7.11
CA LEU A 109 -1.93 -3.81 7.69
C LEU A 109 -1.75 -2.44 7.03
N THR A 110 -1.93 -1.37 7.79
CA THR A 110 -1.75 -0.01 7.29
C THR A 110 -0.40 0.52 7.77
N LEU A 111 0.46 0.96 6.84
CA LEU A 111 1.75 1.58 7.11
C LEU A 111 1.62 3.09 6.91
N LYS A 112 2.02 3.88 7.90
CA LYS A 112 2.07 5.33 7.83
C LYS A 112 3.52 5.80 7.93
N HIS A 113 3.99 6.45 6.88
CA HIS A 113 5.29 7.13 6.82
C HIS A 113 5.05 8.56 6.35
N GLU A 114 5.42 9.55 7.18
CA GLU A 114 5.11 10.96 6.94
C GLU A 114 3.61 11.19 6.62
N GLN A 115 3.30 11.74 5.44
CA GLN A 115 1.94 11.95 4.94
C GLN A 115 1.43 10.81 4.04
N SER A 116 2.25 9.77 3.83
CA SER A 116 1.91 8.62 3.00
C SER A 116 1.25 7.51 3.83
N LEU A 117 0.26 6.87 3.23
CA LEU A 117 -0.41 5.68 3.75
C LEU A 117 -0.32 4.57 2.72
N GLN A 118 0.11 3.39 3.16
CA GLN A 118 0.12 2.17 2.36
C GLN A 118 -0.72 1.10 3.06
N ALA A 119 -1.60 0.44 2.32
CA ALA A 119 -2.37 -0.69 2.82
C ALA A 119 -1.82 -2.00 2.23
N LEU A 120 -1.56 -2.96 3.11
CA LEU A 120 -1.14 -4.33 2.81
C LEU A 120 -2.17 -5.28 3.42
N SER A 121 -2.27 -6.50 2.89
CA SER A 121 -3.10 -7.54 3.51
C SER A 121 -2.26 -8.43 4.41
N TYR A 122 -2.83 -8.89 5.52
CA TYR A 122 -2.28 -9.98 6.34
C TYR A 122 -3.18 -11.21 6.20
N LYS A 123 -2.69 -12.28 5.57
CA LYS A 123 -3.48 -13.47 5.29
C LYS A 123 -2.61 -14.71 5.42
N ASN A 124 -3.16 -15.80 5.99
CA ASN A 124 -2.47 -17.09 6.10
C ASN A 124 -1.04 -16.98 6.65
N THR A 125 -0.84 -16.13 7.67
CA THR A 125 0.47 -15.83 8.29
C THR A 125 1.47 -15.05 7.43
N ASP A 126 1.09 -14.59 6.24
CA ASP A 126 1.91 -13.77 5.34
C ASP A 126 1.40 -12.33 5.24
N ILE A 127 2.32 -11.40 4.92
CA ILE A 127 1.98 -10.05 4.48
C ILE A 127 1.97 -10.04 2.95
N ILE A 128 0.89 -9.52 2.36
CA ILE A 128 0.67 -9.47 0.92
C ILE A 128 0.59 -8.01 0.47
N ALA A 129 1.47 -7.63 -0.45
CA ALA A 129 1.40 -6.37 -1.17
C ALA A 129 0.79 -6.62 -2.56
N SER A 130 -0.10 -5.74 -3.01
CA SER A 130 -0.70 -5.82 -4.34
C SER A 130 -0.60 -4.49 -5.04
N GLU A 131 -0.18 -4.50 -6.30
CA GLU A 131 0.01 -3.30 -7.11
C GLU A 131 -0.59 -3.52 -8.51
N ASP A 132 -1.40 -2.56 -8.97
CA ASP A 132 -1.80 -2.50 -10.37
C ASP A 132 -0.61 -2.05 -11.21
N VAL A 133 -0.12 -2.96 -12.04
CA VAL A 133 1.05 -2.76 -12.90
C VAL A 133 0.68 -2.74 -14.38
N LYS A 134 -0.61 -2.62 -14.70
CA LYS A 134 -1.12 -2.64 -16.08
C LYS A 134 -0.42 -1.65 -17.00
N GLU A 135 -0.22 -0.42 -16.55
CA GLU A 135 0.46 0.63 -17.32
C GLU A 135 1.94 0.27 -17.57
N LYS A 136 2.67 -0.05 -16.50
CA LYS A 136 4.09 -0.46 -16.56
C LYS A 136 4.32 -1.66 -17.50
N VAL A 137 3.40 -2.63 -17.48
CA VAL A 137 3.51 -3.84 -18.32
C VAL A 137 3.18 -3.54 -19.77
N ALA A 138 2.14 -2.75 -20.05
CA ALA A 138 1.79 -2.35 -21.42
C ALA A 138 2.95 -1.58 -22.07
N GLU A 139 3.56 -0.64 -21.34
CA GLU A 139 4.75 0.10 -21.78
C GLU A 139 5.93 -0.84 -22.04
N LYS A 140 6.25 -1.73 -21.10
CA LYS A 140 7.38 -2.67 -21.22
C LYS A 140 7.24 -3.63 -22.42
N LEU A 141 6.03 -4.08 -22.70
CA LEU A 141 5.75 -5.04 -23.77
C LEU A 141 5.42 -4.39 -25.12
N GLU A 142 5.33 -3.05 -25.17
CA GLU A 142 4.94 -2.30 -26.36
C GLU A 142 3.58 -2.78 -26.95
N ILE A 143 2.61 -3.05 -26.08
CA ILE A 143 1.25 -3.48 -26.46
C ILE A 143 0.20 -2.46 -26.04
N ASP A 144 -0.97 -2.53 -26.68
CA ASP A 144 -2.10 -1.67 -26.31
C ASP A 144 -2.57 -1.99 -24.87
N LYS A 145 -2.62 -0.97 -24.01
CA LYS A 145 -3.14 -1.08 -22.64
C LYS A 145 -4.59 -1.60 -22.61
N ALA A 146 -5.38 -1.37 -23.67
CA ALA A 146 -6.72 -1.89 -23.79
C ALA A 146 -6.77 -3.43 -23.89
N ASP A 147 -5.68 -4.07 -24.33
CA ASP A 147 -5.59 -5.53 -24.40
C ASP A 147 -5.38 -6.21 -23.04
N ILE A 148 -5.03 -5.44 -22.00
CA ILE A 148 -4.89 -5.90 -20.62
C ILE A 148 -6.11 -5.44 -19.82
N LYS A 149 -6.96 -6.34 -19.35
CA LYS A 149 -8.09 -5.99 -18.47
C LYS A 149 -7.64 -5.82 -17.01
N LYS A 150 -6.79 -6.74 -16.53
CA LYS A 150 -6.24 -6.77 -15.18
C LYS A 150 -4.79 -7.23 -15.23
N ALA A 151 -3.91 -6.55 -14.49
CA ALA A 151 -2.53 -6.95 -14.28
C ALA A 151 -2.09 -6.51 -12.89
N ILE A 152 -2.26 -7.39 -11.90
CA ILE A 152 -1.87 -7.13 -10.52
C ILE A 152 -0.61 -7.93 -10.20
N ARG A 153 0.44 -7.24 -9.76
CA ARG A 153 1.60 -7.85 -9.10
C ARG A 153 1.22 -8.15 -7.65
N VAL A 154 1.46 -9.38 -7.20
CA VAL A 154 1.19 -9.79 -5.82
C VAL A 154 2.50 -10.26 -5.19
N ASP A 155 3.03 -9.49 -4.25
CA ASP A 155 4.25 -9.81 -3.53
C ASP A 155 3.93 -10.36 -2.15
N THR A 156 4.46 -11.54 -1.85
CA THR A 156 4.31 -12.22 -0.57
C THR A 156 5.55 -11.99 0.28
N PHE A 157 5.33 -11.64 1.54
CA PHE A 157 6.35 -11.48 2.56
C PHE A 157 6.06 -12.43 3.70
N SER A 158 7.06 -13.23 4.06
CA SER A 158 6.96 -14.20 5.14
C SER A 158 7.88 -13.82 6.29
N LYS A 159 7.44 -14.15 7.51
CA LYS A 159 8.17 -13.87 8.74
C LYS A 159 9.42 -14.73 8.81
N ILE A 160 10.57 -14.12 9.12
CA ILE A 160 11.79 -14.86 9.42
C ILE A 160 11.66 -15.44 10.83
N THR A 161 11.47 -16.75 10.92
CA THR A 161 11.63 -17.50 12.16
C THR A 161 13.10 -17.90 12.27
N LYS A 162 13.76 -17.54 13.39
CA LYS A 162 15.08 -18.08 13.73
C LYS A 162 14.95 -19.49 14.29
#